data_AF-A0ABC8V050-F1
#
_entry.id   AF-A0ABC8V050-F1
#
_cell.length_a   1.000
_cell.length_b   1.000
_cell.length_c   1.000
_cell.angle_alpha   90.00
_cell.angle_beta   90.00
_cell.angle_gamma   90.00
#
_symmetry.space_group_name_H-M   'P 1'
#
loop_
_entity.id
_entity.type
_entity.pdbx_description
1 polymer ?
#
loop_
_entity_poly.entity_id
_entity_poly.type
_entity_poly.pdbx_seq_one_letter_code
_entity_poly.pdbx_strand_id
1 'polypeptide(L)'
;MAEVEVRAAHNELEACAQTDTIDKVVFTSSATTVIWRDDRNSSSSPADLDEKHWSDINICRKIKLWHALSKTLAEKVTWASVRGAIRA
;
A
#
# COMPACT_ATOMS: atom_id res chain seq x y z
N MET A 1 0.26 -8.58 -12.55
CA MET A 1 -0.09 -8.79 -11.12
C MET A 1 -0.33 -7.45 -10.43
N ALA A 2 0.68 -6.57 -10.32
CA ALA A 2 0.53 -5.29 -9.63
C ALA A 2 -0.62 -4.39 -10.14
N GLU A 3 -0.73 -4.18 -11.46
CA GLU A 3 -1.83 -3.42 -12.09
C GLU A 3 -3.22 -3.92 -11.69
N VAL A 4 -3.40 -5.24 -11.61
CA VAL A 4 -4.69 -5.87 -11.28
C VAL A 4 -5.06 -5.58 -9.83
N GLU A 5 -4.13 -5.76 -8.90
CA GLU A 5 -4.32 -5.48 -7.47
C GLU A 5 -4.61 -3.99 -7.23
N VAL A 6 -3.89 -3.10 -7.92
CA VAL A 6 -4.09 -1.65 -7.80
C VAL A 6 -5.48 -1.24 -8.28
N ARG A 7 -5.89 -1.74 -9.45
CA ARG A 7 -7.22 -1.44 -10.01
C ARG A 7 -8.34 -2.04 -9.17
N ALA A 8 -8.16 -3.26 -8.66
CA ALA A 8 -9.12 -3.88 -7.76
C ALA A 8 -9.32 -3.03 -6.49
N ALA A 9 -8.23 -2.67 -5.81
CA ALA A 9 -8.28 -1.84 -4.61
C ALA A 9 -8.93 -0.47 -4.87
N HIS A 10 -8.67 0.14 -6.02
CA HIS A 10 -9.30 1.40 -6.41
C HIS A 10 -10.81 1.25 -6.62
N ASN A 11 -11.22 0.26 -7.42
CA ASN A 11 -12.62 0.04 -7.76
C ASN A 11 -13.46 -0.34 -6.52
N GLU A 12 -12.92 -1.17 -5.63
CA GLU A 12 -13.57 -1.54 -4.36
C GLU A 12 -13.78 -0.31 -3.48
N LEU A 13 -12.76 0.54 -3.36
CA LEU A 13 -12.85 1.74 -2.54
C LEU A 13 -13.81 2.78 -3.14
N GLU A 14 -13.84 2.92 -4.47
CA GLU A 14 -14.80 3.77 -5.16
C GLU A 14 -16.24 3.27 -4.94
N ALA A 15 -16.48 1.97 -5.08
CA ALA A 15 -17.78 1.36 -4.81
C ALA A 15 -18.21 1.56 -3.35
N CYS A 16 -17.28 1.43 -2.40
CA CYS A 16 -17.56 1.72 -1.00
C CYS A 16 -17.91 3.21 -0.78
N ALA A 17 -17.20 4.13 -1.44
CA ALA A 17 -17.46 5.56 -1.33
C ALA A 17 -18.81 5.98 -1.91
N GLN A 18 -19.33 5.25 -2.90
CA GLN A 18 -20.67 5.47 -3.49
C GLN A 18 -21.81 4.83 -2.69
N THR A 19 -21.51 4.14 -1.57
CA THR A 19 -22.50 3.43 -0.77
C THR A 19 -22.75 4.16 0.55
N ASP A 20 -23.92 4.80 0.68
CA ASP A 20 -24.28 5.63 1.85
C ASP A 20 -24.36 4.88 3.19
N THR A 21 -24.38 3.54 3.18
CA THR A 21 -24.47 2.71 4.39
C THR A 21 -23.10 2.27 4.93
N ILE A 22 -22.00 2.58 4.24
CA ILE A 22 -20.64 2.18 4.65
C ILE A 22 -19.98 3.31 5.44
N ASP A 23 -19.85 3.12 6.74
CA ASP A 23 -19.20 4.09 7.63
C ASP A 23 -17.67 3.96 7.66
N LYS A 24 -17.15 2.76 7.43
CA LYS A 24 -15.71 2.47 7.57
C LYS A 24 -15.26 1.35 6.65
N VAL A 25 -14.14 1.59 5.96
CA VAL A 25 -13.44 0.60 5.15
C VAL A 25 -12.13 0.20 5.84
N VAL A 26 -11.87 -1.11 5.94
CA VAL A 26 -10.60 -1.66 6.45
C VAL A 26 -9.90 -2.37 5.30
N PHE A 27 -8.77 -1.82 4.86
CA PHE A 27 -7.95 -2.41 3.82
C PHE A 27 -6.88 -3.33 4.42
N THR A 28 -6.90 -4.60 4.04
CA THR A 28 -5.91 -5.59 4.51
C THR A 28 -4.62 -5.45 3.72
N SER A 29 -3.65 -4.75 4.32
CA SER A 29 -2.29 -4.67 3.78
C SER A 29 -1.44 -5.92 4.12
N SER A 30 -0.13 -5.83 4.00
CA SER A 30 0.85 -6.89 4.24
C SER A 30 2.12 -6.30 4.83
N ALA A 31 2.83 -7.03 5.70
CA ALA A 31 4.15 -6.61 6.19
C ALA A 31 5.16 -6.34 5.05
N THR A 32 4.96 -6.94 3.88
CA THR A 32 5.81 -6.69 2.71
C THR A 32 5.75 -5.25 2.19
N THR A 33 4.77 -4.44 2.62
CA THR A 33 4.68 -3.01 2.29
C THR A 33 5.62 -2.13 3.11
N VAL A 34 6.27 -2.66 4.15
CA VAL A 34 7.21 -1.89 5.00
C VAL A 34 8.65 -2.47 5.06
N ILE A 35 8.83 -3.75 4.71
CA ILE A 35 10.11 -4.47 4.90
C ILE A 35 11.20 -4.05 3.90
N TRP A 36 10.88 -3.79 2.64
CA TRP A 36 11.87 -3.75 1.55
C TRP A 36 12.35 -2.33 1.23
N ARG A 37 13.40 -1.86 1.91
CA ARG A 37 13.91 -0.48 1.83
C ARG A 37 15.40 -0.46 1.45
N ASP A 38 15.89 0.62 0.83
CA ASP A 38 17.34 0.78 0.50
C ASP A 38 17.98 1.48 1.69
N ASP A 39 18.24 0.72 2.74
CA ASP A 39 18.82 1.24 3.96
C ASP A 39 20.33 1.07 3.93
N ARG A 40 20.98 1.67 2.93
CA ARG A 40 22.45 1.74 2.83
C ARG A 40 23.15 2.37 4.04
N ASN A 41 22.41 2.90 5.01
CA ASN A 41 22.91 3.57 6.20
C ASN A 41 22.26 3.16 7.52
N SER A 42 21.36 2.18 7.58
CA SER A 42 20.83 1.75 8.88
C SER A 42 21.04 0.28 9.09
N SER A 43 21.62 -0.02 10.25
CA SER A 43 21.60 -1.28 10.95
C SER A 43 20.15 -1.70 11.27
N SER A 44 19.26 -1.80 10.27
CA SER A 44 17.84 -2.02 10.52
C SER A 44 17.62 -3.46 10.98
N SER A 45 17.59 -3.61 12.30
CA SER A 45 17.10 -4.84 12.88
C SER A 45 15.59 -4.90 12.59
N PRO A 46 14.96 -6.09 12.54
CA PRO A 46 13.50 -6.20 12.47
C PRO A 46 12.76 -5.38 13.55
N ALA A 47 13.47 -5.00 14.61
CA ALA A 47 13.02 -4.11 15.69
C ALA A 47 12.83 -2.63 15.28
N ASP A 48 13.38 -2.17 14.15
CA ASP A 48 13.29 -0.77 13.68
C ASP A 48 12.18 -0.57 12.62
N LEU A 49 11.28 -1.54 12.47
CA LEU A 49 10.09 -1.43 11.62
C LEU A 49 8.99 -0.66 12.38
N ASP A 50 8.36 0.30 11.70
CA ASP A 50 7.30 1.20 12.19
C ASP A 50 6.29 1.33 11.05
N GLU A 51 5.02 1.52 11.36
CA GLU A 51 3.90 1.70 10.42
C GLU A 51 4.05 2.95 9.52
N LYS A 52 4.97 3.87 9.86
CA LYS A 52 5.28 5.04 9.01
C LYS A 52 6.14 4.69 7.78
N HIS A 53 6.74 3.51 7.77
CA HIS A 53 7.66 3.11 6.72
C HIS A 53 6.95 2.59 5.47
N TRP A 54 7.65 2.66 4.34
CA TRP A 54 7.19 2.14 3.07
C TRP A 54 8.32 1.39 2.37
N SER A 55 7.99 0.26 1.77
CA SER A 55 8.85 -0.46 0.85
C SER A 55 9.13 0.40 -0.39
N ASP A 56 10.36 0.36 -0.86
CA ASP A 56 10.78 1.03 -2.09
C ASP A 56 10.32 0.22 -3.30
N ILE A 57 9.49 0.86 -4.12
CA ILE A 57 8.96 0.32 -5.38
C ILE A 57 10.08 -0.02 -6.36
N ASN A 58 11.15 0.78 -6.40
CA ASN A 58 12.27 0.58 -7.30
C ASN A 58 13.09 -0.64 -6.90
N ILE A 59 13.30 -0.85 -5.60
CA ILE A 59 13.93 -2.08 -5.09
C ILE A 59 13.05 -3.27 -5.43
N CYS A 60 11.76 -3.22 -5.06
CA CYS A 60 10.84 -4.31 -5.32
C CYS A 60 10.82 -4.69 -6.81
N ARG A 61 10.90 -3.70 -7.71
CA ARG A 61 10.99 -3.93 -9.16
C ARG A 61 12.34 -4.49 -9.59
N LYS A 62 13.45 -3.93 -9.10
CA LYS A 62 14.82 -4.30 -9.46
C LYS A 62 15.14 -5.75 -9.09
N ILE A 63 14.76 -6.18 -7.90
CA ILE A 63 14.97 -7.56 -7.40
C ILE A 63 13.75 -8.47 -7.60
N LYS A 64 12.77 -8.05 -8.41
CA LYS A 64 11.60 -8.85 -8.83
C LYS A 64 10.71 -9.34 -7.67
N LEU A 65 10.61 -8.57 -6.58
CA LEU A 65 9.67 -8.81 -5.48
C LEU A 65 8.24 -8.39 -5.88
N TRP A 66 7.65 -9.14 -6.80
CA TRP A 66 6.36 -8.76 -7.41
C TRP A 66 5.21 -8.71 -6.42
N HIS A 67 5.20 -9.56 -5.40
CA HIS A 67 4.18 -9.53 -4.36
C HIS A 67 4.27 -8.25 -3.51
N ALA A 68 5.47 -7.93 -3.00
CA ALA A 68 5.73 -6.71 -2.24
C ALA A 68 5.41 -5.47 -3.08
N LEU A 69 5.82 -5.45 -4.36
CA LEU A 69 5.49 -4.38 -5.29
C LEU A 69 3.97 -4.19 -5.42
N SER A 70 3.24 -5.28 -5.64
CA SER A 70 1.78 -5.25 -5.83
C SER A 70 1.07 -4.75 -4.58
N LYS A 71 1.43 -5.30 -3.40
CA LYS A 71 0.87 -4.87 -2.11
C LYS A 71 1.18 -3.41 -1.78
N THR A 72 2.42 -2.98 -2.03
CA THR A 72 2.85 -1.59 -1.77
C THR A 72 2.09 -0.60 -2.65
N LEU A 73 1.91 -0.91 -3.94
CA LEU A 73 1.16 -0.04 -4.85
C LEU A 73 -0.33 0.01 -4.52
N ALA A 74 -0.94 -1.14 -4.20
CA ALA A 74 -2.35 -1.20 -3.82
C ALA A 74 -2.63 -0.36 -2.57
N GLU A 75 -1.83 -0.53 -1.51
CA GLU A 75 -1.99 0.24 -0.28
C GLU A 75 -1.82 1.76 -0.52
N LYS A 76 -0.84 2.18 -1.32
CA LYS A 76 -0.65 3.59 -1.67
C LYS A 76 -1.85 4.20 -2.38
N VAL A 77 -2.49 3.45 -3.28
CA VAL A 77 -3.69 3.93 -3.98
C VAL A 77 -4.88 4.04 -3.03
N THR A 78 -5.08 3.06 -2.15
CA THR A 78 -6.10 3.15 -1.10
C THR A 78 -5.92 4.40 -0.24
N TRP A 79 -4.70 4.69 0.21
CA TRP A 79 -4.40 5.92 0.97
C TRP A 79 -4.65 7.21 0.19
N ALA A 80 -4.34 7.24 -1.11
CA ALA A 80 -4.56 8.41 -1.94
C ALA A 80 -6.06 8.68 -2.16
N SER A 81 -6.84 7.64 -2.43
CA SER A 81 -8.28 7.73 -2.64
C SER A 81 -9.03 8.21 -1.39
N VAL A 82 -8.69 7.72 -0.19
CA VAL A 82 -9.32 8.19 1.07
C VAL A 82 -9.06 9.67 1.32
N ARG A 83 -7.87 10.18 1.01
CA ARG A 83 -7.55 11.62 1.17
C ARG A 83 -8.32 12.52 0.20
N GLY A 84 -8.76 11.99 -0.93
CA GLY A 84 -9.64 12.68 -1.87
C GLY A 84 -11.09 12.77 -1.38
N ALA A 85 -11.59 11.70 -0.74
CA ALA A 85 -12.98 11.61 -0.27
C ALA A 85 -13.29 12.53 0.94
N ILE A 86 -12.30 12.87 1.79
CA ILE A 86 -12.49 13.79 2.94
C ILE A 86 -12.58 15.28 2.49
N ARG A 87 -12.38 15.57 1.20
CA ARG A 87 -12.42 16.93 0.64
C ARG A 87 -13.56 17.18 -0.35
N ALA A 88 -14.49 16.24 -0.53
CA ALA A 88 -15.69 16.40 -1.34
C ALA A 88 -16.92 16.69 -0.47
#